data_AF-A0A2T4MGW0-F1
#
_entry.id   AF-A0A2T4MGW0-F1
#
_cell.length_a   1.000
_cell.length_b   1.000
_cell.length_c   1.000
_cell.angle_alpha   90.00
_cell.angle_beta   90.00
_cell.angle_gamma   90.00
#
_symmetry.space_group_name_H-M   'P 1'
#
loop_
_entity.id
_entity.type
_entity.pdbx_description
1 polymer ?
#
loop_
_entity_poly.entity_id
_entity_poly.type
_entity_poly.pdbx_seq_one_letter_code
_entity_poly.pdbx_strand_id
1 'polypeptide(L)'
;MQQCQHCGAPIEQYTRICPHCGRSRFEPPTPPKKPSSWLFKILAFFITFLIIAVIVSIGFLAMRFMNTDINFDFTPKKSDKALPHTKLQHVNVLSPEFSAQYMNVNRIEGYQGFKLNQTRNQIEQQFGKAEKTFKVGDLKVHQYGDIGVSYSNDRVNHVLVTPNNVSNHAFIAVHNRPDADHGHYWYYDKNNQNGYTIKVYVKDGHIIAIENIPQI
;
A
#
# COMPACT_ATOMS: atom_id res chain seq x y z
N MET A 1 31.21 76.50 -17.21
CA MET A 1 29.81 77.00 -17.23
C MET A 1 29.11 76.40 -18.44
N GLN A 2 27.89 75.88 -18.31
CA GLN A 2 27.15 75.27 -19.43
C GLN A 2 26.10 76.26 -19.95
N GLN A 3 25.91 76.35 -21.26
CA GLN A 3 24.83 77.15 -21.83
C GLN A 3 23.52 76.36 -21.90
N CYS A 4 22.39 77.04 -21.78
CA CYS A 4 21.07 76.45 -21.97
C CYS A 4 20.83 76.16 -23.46
N GLN A 5 20.51 74.91 -23.82
CA GLN A 5 20.31 74.52 -25.23
C GLN A 5 19.09 75.17 -25.90
N HIS A 6 18.17 75.75 -25.12
CA HIS A 6 16.99 76.43 -25.67
C HIS A 6 17.17 77.94 -25.87
N CYS A 7 17.91 78.64 -25.00
CA CYS A 7 18.03 80.10 -25.05
C CYS A 7 19.47 80.64 -25.06
N GLY A 8 20.48 79.77 -24.99
CA GLY A 8 21.89 80.15 -25.07
C GLY A 8 22.49 80.80 -23.81
N ALA A 9 21.67 81.18 -22.82
CA ALA A 9 22.16 81.81 -21.60
C ALA A 9 23.06 80.86 -20.76
N PRO A 10 24.14 81.35 -20.15
CA PRO A 10 24.99 80.54 -19.26
C PRO A 10 24.22 80.17 -18.00
N ILE A 11 24.28 78.89 -17.62
CA ILE A 11 23.67 78.38 -16.39
C ILE A 11 24.63 77.47 -15.61
N GLU A 12 24.38 77.36 -14.32
CA GLU A 12 25.13 76.48 -13.42
C GLU A 12 24.81 75.02 -13.67
N GLN A 13 25.83 74.16 -13.52
CA GLN A 13 25.82 72.75 -13.94
C GLN A 13 24.72 71.88 -13.29
N TYR A 14 24.15 72.32 -12.17
CA TYR A 14 23.15 71.53 -11.41
C TYR A 14 21.74 72.15 -11.41
N THR A 15 21.51 73.18 -12.22
CA THR A 15 20.17 73.80 -12.35
C THR A 15 19.27 72.93 -13.23
N ARG A 16 18.23 72.33 -12.62
CA ARG A 16 17.26 71.47 -13.35
C ARG A 16 16.36 72.24 -14.31
N ILE A 17 16.10 73.51 -14.01
CA ILE A 17 15.27 74.41 -14.80
C ILE A 17 16.09 75.65 -15.10
N CYS A 18 16.11 76.08 -16.36
CA CYS A 18 16.83 77.29 -16.74
C CYS A 18 16.12 78.53 -16.16
N PRO A 19 16.78 79.38 -15.34
CA PRO A 19 16.13 80.54 -14.73
C PRO A 19 15.77 81.64 -15.74
N HIS A 20 16.41 81.65 -16.92
CA HIS A 20 16.12 82.64 -17.97
C HIS A 20 14.92 82.28 -18.84
N CYS A 21 14.67 80.99 -19.12
CA CYS A 21 13.59 80.57 -20.03
C CYS A 21 12.57 79.61 -19.41
N GLY A 22 12.77 79.19 -18.16
CA GLY A 22 11.82 78.39 -17.39
C GLY A 22 11.67 76.93 -17.82
N ARG A 23 12.45 76.42 -18.79
CA ARG A 23 12.34 75.03 -19.25
C ARG A 23 13.21 74.06 -18.46
N SER A 24 12.67 72.86 -18.18
CA SER A 24 13.39 71.76 -17.54
C SER A 24 14.31 71.02 -18.52
N ARG A 25 15.44 70.53 -18.01
CA ARG A 25 16.43 69.74 -18.78
C ARG A 25 16.21 68.23 -18.78
N PHE A 26 15.18 67.73 -18.09
CA PHE A 26 14.95 66.30 -17.91
C PHE A 26 13.63 65.90 -18.58
N GLU A 27 13.72 65.04 -19.60
CA GLU A 27 12.57 64.29 -20.11
C GLU A 27 12.28 63.10 -19.17
N PRO A 28 11.01 62.85 -18.81
CA PRO A 28 10.66 61.74 -17.93
C PRO A 28 10.90 60.38 -18.63
N PRO A 29 11.28 59.33 -17.88
CA PRO A 29 11.47 58.00 -18.44
C PRO A 29 10.16 57.42 -18.97
N THR A 30 10.21 56.74 -20.11
CA THR A 30 9.04 56.14 -20.76
C THR A 30 8.55 54.89 -20.02
N PRO A 31 7.23 54.68 -19.90
CA PRO A 31 6.68 53.53 -19.18
C PRO A 31 6.89 52.22 -19.94
N PRO A 32 7.03 51.08 -19.23
CA PRO A 32 7.26 49.77 -19.84
C PRO A 32 6.05 49.28 -20.66
N LYS A 33 6.32 48.69 -21.84
CA LYS A 33 5.30 48.20 -22.77
C LYS A 33 4.56 46.96 -22.22
N LYS A 34 3.23 47.04 -22.21
CA LYS A 34 2.30 45.97 -21.81
C LYS A 34 2.35 44.80 -22.82
N PRO A 35 2.48 43.53 -22.37
CA PRO A 35 2.53 42.37 -23.27
C PRO A 35 1.20 42.15 -24.00
N SER A 36 1.27 41.68 -25.25
CA SER A 36 0.11 41.57 -26.13
C SER A 36 -0.79 40.37 -25.75
N SER A 37 -2.10 40.62 -25.66
CA SER A 37 -3.12 39.63 -25.28
C SER A 37 -3.16 38.40 -26.21
N TRP A 38 -2.66 38.53 -27.44
CA TRP A 38 -2.65 37.47 -28.44
C TRP A 38 -1.71 36.31 -28.08
N LEU A 39 -0.55 36.60 -27.47
CA LEU A 39 0.40 35.58 -27.03
C LEU A 39 -0.18 34.68 -25.93
N PHE A 40 -0.96 35.25 -25.01
CA PHE A 40 -1.65 34.48 -23.96
C PHE A 40 -2.75 33.57 -24.52
N LYS A 41 -3.47 34.01 -25.56
CA LYS A 41 -4.50 33.18 -26.21
C LYS A 41 -3.90 31.98 -26.94
N ILE A 42 -2.75 32.17 -27.61
CA ILE A 42 -2.03 31.07 -28.27
C ILE A 42 -1.54 30.05 -27.24
N LEU A 43 -0.93 30.52 -26.15
CA LEU A 43 -0.43 29.64 -25.09
C LEU A 43 -1.55 28.83 -24.43
N ALA A 44 -2.70 29.47 -24.16
CA ALA A 44 -3.87 28.79 -23.60
C ALA A 44 -4.43 27.71 -24.56
N PHE A 45 -4.41 27.96 -25.87
CA PHE A 45 -4.86 26.98 -26.87
C PHE A 45 -3.98 25.72 -26.88
N PHE A 46 -2.65 25.87 -26.81
CA PHE A 46 -1.72 24.73 -26.75
C PHE A 46 -1.88 23.91 -25.47
N ILE A 47 -2.05 24.57 -24.31
CA ILE A 47 -2.27 23.87 -23.03
C ILE A 47 -3.57 23.07 -23.07
N THR A 48 -4.64 23.67 -23.61
CA THR A 48 -5.94 22.99 -23.74
C THR A 48 -5.85 21.77 -24.65
N PHE A 49 -5.13 21.87 -25.77
CA PHE A 49 -4.92 20.75 -26.69
C PHE A 49 -4.11 19.62 -26.03
N LEU A 50 -3.11 19.95 -25.22
CA LEU A 50 -2.33 18.98 -24.45
C LEU A 50 -3.19 18.21 -23.45
N ILE A 51 -4.08 18.90 -22.73
CA ILE A 51 -4.99 18.27 -21.76
C ILE A 51 -5.96 17.32 -22.49
N ILE A 52 -6.51 17.74 -23.63
CA ILE A 52 -7.40 16.88 -24.43
C ILE A 52 -6.65 15.65 -24.94
N ALA A 53 -5.41 15.81 -25.43
CA ALA A 53 -4.59 14.68 -25.88
C ALA A 53 -4.29 13.67 -24.75
N VAL A 54 -4.05 14.15 -23.52
CA VAL A 54 -3.86 13.29 -22.34
C VAL A 54 -5.14 12.52 -22.00
N ILE A 55 -6.29 13.19 -22.00
CA ILE A 55 -7.59 12.55 -21.71
C ILE A 55 -7.92 11.49 -22.78
N VAL A 56 -7.68 11.80 -24.06
CA VAL A 56 -7.87 10.85 -25.18
C VAL A 56 -6.90 9.67 -25.05
N SER A 57 -5.64 9.90 -24.68
CA SER A 57 -4.65 8.85 -24.45
C SER A 57 -5.06 7.92 -23.29
N ILE A 58 -5.50 8.47 -22.16
CA ILE A 58 -5.99 7.70 -21.01
C ILE A 58 -7.23 6.88 -21.38
N GLY A 59 -8.19 7.50 -22.08
CA GLY A 59 -9.39 6.80 -22.56
C GLY A 59 -9.06 5.69 -23.55
N PHE A 60 -8.12 5.92 -24.47
CA PHE A 60 -7.62 4.89 -25.39
C PHE A 60 -6.92 3.75 -24.64
N LEU A 61 -6.11 4.06 -23.62
CA LEU A 61 -5.47 3.04 -22.78
C LEU A 61 -6.49 2.22 -22.00
N ALA A 62 -7.51 2.86 -21.40
CA ALA A 62 -8.58 2.19 -20.66
C ALA A 62 -9.43 1.30 -21.58
N MET A 63 -9.80 1.79 -22.76
CA MET A 63 -10.48 0.98 -23.78
C MET A 63 -9.62 -0.19 -24.24
N ARG A 64 -8.30 0.00 -24.42
CA ARG A 64 -7.39 -1.11 -24.73
C ARG A 64 -7.25 -2.10 -23.57
N PHE A 65 -7.27 -1.65 -22.31
CA PHE A 65 -7.23 -2.51 -21.12
C PHE A 65 -8.54 -3.28 -20.90
N MET A 66 -9.69 -2.73 -21.30
CA MET A 66 -10.99 -3.40 -21.20
C MET A 66 -11.27 -4.33 -22.38
N ASN A 67 -10.74 -4.04 -23.58
CA ASN A 67 -10.82 -4.92 -24.77
C ASN A 67 -9.62 -5.86 -24.93
N THR A 68 -8.64 -5.84 -24.02
CA THR A 68 -7.70 -6.94 -23.94
C THR A 68 -8.32 -8.01 -23.05
N ASP A 69 -8.88 -9.03 -23.69
CA ASP A 69 -8.67 -10.38 -23.18
C ASP A 69 -7.15 -10.55 -23.15
N ILE A 70 -6.57 -10.30 -21.99
CA ILE A 70 -5.18 -10.64 -21.75
C ILE A 70 -5.16 -12.17 -21.74
N ASN A 71 -5.10 -12.76 -22.92
CA ASN A 71 -4.45 -14.05 -23.13
C ASN A 71 -2.97 -13.80 -22.83
N PHE A 72 -2.67 -13.66 -21.53
CA PHE A 72 -1.39 -14.08 -21.04
C PHE A 72 -1.38 -15.55 -21.36
N ASP A 73 -0.78 -15.89 -22.50
CA ASP A 73 -0.14 -17.18 -22.65
C ASP A 73 1.05 -17.15 -21.69
N PHE A 74 0.73 -17.19 -20.39
CA PHE A 74 1.50 -17.97 -19.46
C PHE A 74 1.38 -19.38 -20.02
N THR A 75 2.18 -19.69 -21.03
CA THR A 75 2.98 -20.90 -20.91
C THR A 75 3.77 -20.66 -19.64
N PRO A 76 3.40 -21.23 -18.47
CA PRO A 76 4.38 -21.35 -17.43
C PRO A 76 5.54 -22.02 -18.14
N LYS A 77 6.70 -21.37 -18.18
CA LYS A 77 7.93 -22.14 -18.15
C LYS A 77 7.73 -22.98 -16.91
N LYS A 78 7.26 -24.23 -17.09
CA LYS A 78 7.46 -25.29 -16.12
C LYS A 78 8.97 -25.28 -15.98
N SER A 79 9.44 -24.56 -14.97
CA SER A 79 10.72 -24.88 -14.42
C SER A 79 10.49 -26.28 -13.93
N ASP A 80 11.00 -27.26 -14.66
CA ASP A 80 11.07 -28.65 -14.20
C ASP A 80 12.06 -28.78 -13.02
N LYS A 81 12.24 -27.70 -12.24
CA LYS A 81 12.77 -27.80 -10.89
C LYS A 81 11.72 -28.53 -10.09
N ALA A 82 12.06 -29.76 -9.73
CA ALA A 82 11.32 -30.51 -8.73
C ALA A 82 11.05 -29.61 -7.53
N LEU A 83 9.79 -29.60 -7.08
CA LEU A 83 9.42 -28.93 -5.85
C LEU A 83 10.28 -29.48 -4.71
N PRO A 84 10.67 -28.64 -3.72
CA PRO A 84 11.37 -29.14 -2.55
C PRO A 84 10.47 -30.15 -1.81
N HIS A 85 11.11 -31.03 -1.03
CA HIS A 85 10.39 -31.78 -0.01
C HIS A 85 9.68 -30.82 0.94
N THR A 86 8.53 -31.27 1.47
CA THR A 86 7.70 -30.42 2.31
C THR A 86 8.48 -29.98 3.55
N LYS A 87 8.65 -28.66 3.69
CA LYS A 87 9.32 -28.04 4.83
C LYS A 87 8.31 -27.80 5.94
N LEU A 88 8.29 -28.71 6.90
CA LEU A 88 7.37 -28.65 8.04
C LEU A 88 7.73 -27.50 8.97
N GLN A 89 6.72 -26.71 9.34
CA GLN A 89 6.86 -25.73 10.41
C GLN A 89 6.45 -26.37 11.73
N HIS A 90 7.15 -26.01 12.80
CA HIS A 90 6.81 -26.46 14.14
C HIS A 90 6.50 -25.28 15.03
N VAL A 91 5.35 -25.32 15.71
CA VAL A 91 4.88 -24.25 16.57
C VAL A 91 4.37 -24.86 17.87
N ASN A 92 5.11 -24.63 18.95
CA ASN A 92 4.62 -24.99 20.29
C ASN A 92 3.70 -23.89 20.82
N VAL A 93 2.38 -24.08 20.65
CA VAL A 93 1.38 -23.08 21.06
C VAL A 93 1.25 -22.93 22.58
N LEU A 94 1.89 -23.80 23.38
CA LEU A 94 1.92 -23.71 24.84
C LEU A 94 3.21 -23.04 25.36
N SER A 95 4.07 -22.56 24.46
CA SER A 95 5.33 -21.95 24.84
C SER A 95 5.19 -20.45 25.15
N PRO A 96 6.03 -19.91 26.06
CA PRO A 96 6.07 -18.47 26.30
C PRO A 96 6.36 -17.65 25.04
N GLU A 97 7.18 -18.19 24.14
CA GLU A 97 7.52 -17.53 22.87
C GLU A 97 6.28 -17.39 21.98
N PHE A 98 5.41 -18.40 21.93
CA PHE A 98 4.16 -18.31 21.19
C PHE A 98 3.24 -17.24 21.77
N SER A 99 3.07 -17.20 23.10
CA SER A 99 2.32 -16.13 23.76
C SER A 99 2.89 -14.76 23.41
N ALA A 100 4.20 -14.59 23.50
CA ALA A 100 4.87 -13.30 23.27
C ALA A 100 4.89 -12.87 21.80
N GLN A 101 5.01 -13.80 20.84
CA GLN A 101 5.27 -13.49 19.43
C GLN A 101 4.08 -13.70 18.49
N TYR A 102 3.01 -14.33 18.98
CA TYR A 102 1.81 -14.60 18.22
C TYR A 102 0.54 -14.11 18.93
N MET A 103 0.31 -14.51 20.19
CA MET A 103 -0.92 -14.12 20.91
C MET A 103 -0.94 -12.63 21.26
N ASN A 104 0.22 -12.02 21.50
CA ASN A 104 0.37 -10.63 21.91
C ASN A 104 0.95 -9.70 20.81
N VAL A 105 0.97 -10.17 19.55
CA VAL A 105 1.49 -9.38 18.41
C VAL A 105 0.54 -9.51 17.23
N ASN A 106 0.34 -8.41 16.50
CA ASN A 106 -0.41 -8.43 15.25
C ASN A 106 0.28 -9.34 14.21
N ARG A 107 -0.42 -10.40 13.80
CA ARG A 107 0.02 -11.38 12.78
C ARG A 107 -1.04 -11.60 11.69
N ILE A 108 -1.93 -10.64 11.47
CA ILE A 108 -3.00 -10.75 10.46
C ILE A 108 -2.42 -11.03 9.06
N GLU A 109 -1.29 -10.40 8.73
CA GLU A 109 -0.67 -10.55 7.41
C GLU A 109 0.03 -11.90 7.19
N GLY A 110 0.27 -12.68 8.25
CA GLY A 110 0.95 -13.97 8.16
C GLY A 110 1.86 -14.34 9.33
N TYR A 111 2.38 -15.56 9.28
CA TYR A 111 3.25 -16.13 10.31
C TYR A 111 4.18 -17.22 9.74
N GLN A 112 5.39 -17.37 10.30
CA GLN A 112 6.40 -18.36 9.88
C GLN A 112 6.71 -18.38 8.37
N GLY A 113 6.64 -17.21 7.72
CA GLY A 113 6.94 -17.04 6.30
C GLY A 113 5.77 -17.33 5.35
N PHE A 114 4.61 -17.76 5.87
CA PHE A 114 3.35 -17.80 5.12
C PHE A 114 2.66 -16.45 5.27
N LYS A 115 2.30 -15.83 4.15
CA LYS A 115 1.73 -14.49 4.10
C LYS A 115 0.49 -14.46 3.22
N LEU A 116 -0.43 -13.56 3.56
CA LEU A 116 -1.59 -13.26 2.73
C LEU A 116 -1.17 -12.88 1.31
N ASN A 117 -2.05 -13.16 0.35
CA ASN A 117 -1.91 -12.88 -1.08
C ASN A 117 -0.80 -13.63 -1.82
N GLN A 118 0.04 -14.44 -1.15
CA GLN A 118 0.96 -15.36 -1.83
C GLN A 118 0.16 -16.36 -2.67
N THR A 119 0.62 -16.67 -3.87
CA THR A 119 -0.01 -17.71 -4.69
C THR A 119 0.32 -19.09 -4.14
N ARG A 120 -0.53 -20.09 -4.42
CA ARG A 120 -0.23 -21.49 -4.11
C ARG A 120 1.14 -21.90 -4.64
N ASN A 121 1.46 -21.51 -5.88
CA ASN A 121 2.76 -21.81 -6.49
C ASN A 121 3.93 -21.20 -5.70
N GLN A 122 3.81 -19.95 -5.21
CA GLN A 122 4.85 -19.34 -4.37
C GLN A 122 5.05 -20.10 -3.06
N ILE A 123 3.96 -20.52 -2.41
CA ILE A 123 4.04 -21.36 -1.20
C ILE A 123 4.70 -22.69 -1.52
N GLU A 124 4.28 -23.37 -2.58
CA GLU A 124 4.82 -24.69 -2.92
C GLU A 124 6.30 -24.65 -3.32
N GLN A 125 6.74 -23.58 -3.99
CA GLN A 125 8.16 -23.37 -4.29
C GLN A 125 9.02 -23.17 -3.03
N GLN A 126 8.45 -22.56 -1.98
CA GLN A 126 9.18 -22.25 -0.75
C GLN A 126 9.12 -23.39 0.28
N PHE A 127 7.99 -24.08 0.36
CA PHE A 127 7.68 -25.03 1.44
C PHE A 127 7.34 -26.44 0.95
N GLY A 128 7.32 -26.70 -0.36
CA GLY A 128 6.89 -27.98 -0.92
C GLY A 128 5.36 -28.10 -0.97
N LYS A 129 4.83 -29.31 -1.21
CA LYS A 129 3.37 -29.52 -1.23
C LYS A 129 2.82 -29.67 0.18
N ALA A 130 1.57 -29.25 0.39
CA ALA A 130 0.89 -29.48 1.66
C ALA A 130 0.82 -30.99 1.99
N GLU A 131 1.02 -31.35 3.26
CA GLU A 131 0.99 -32.74 3.72
C GLU A 131 -0.41 -33.32 3.66
N LYS A 132 -1.39 -32.52 4.07
CA LYS A 132 -2.81 -32.90 4.07
C LYS A 132 -3.69 -31.68 3.92
N THR A 133 -4.97 -31.95 3.72
CA THR A 133 -6.02 -30.94 3.65
C THR A 133 -7.19 -31.35 4.52
N PHE A 134 -7.73 -30.39 5.27
CA PHE A 134 -8.86 -30.62 6.17
C PHE A 134 -9.74 -29.37 6.28
N LYS A 135 -10.87 -29.47 6.98
CA LYS A 135 -11.79 -28.35 7.20
C LYS A 135 -11.64 -27.75 8.59
N VAL A 136 -11.67 -26.42 8.66
CA VAL A 136 -11.78 -25.65 9.90
C VAL A 136 -12.91 -24.64 9.70
N GLY A 137 -14.07 -24.89 10.30
CA GLY A 137 -15.30 -24.19 9.91
C GLY A 137 -15.55 -24.37 8.40
N ASP A 138 -15.72 -23.26 7.70
CA ASP A 138 -15.91 -23.23 6.24
C ASP A 138 -14.59 -23.20 5.45
N LEU A 139 -13.44 -23.12 6.13
CA LEU A 139 -12.14 -23.02 5.50
C LEU A 139 -11.63 -24.40 5.07
N LYS A 140 -11.15 -24.49 3.82
CA LYS A 140 -10.36 -25.62 3.34
C LYS A 140 -8.87 -25.33 3.59
N VAL A 141 -8.31 -25.95 4.62
CA VAL A 141 -6.96 -25.68 5.12
C VAL A 141 -5.97 -26.71 4.57
N HIS A 142 -4.87 -26.22 4.00
CA HIS A 142 -3.73 -26.99 3.50
C HIS A 142 -2.58 -26.92 4.51
N GLN A 143 -2.09 -28.06 4.99
CA GLN A 143 -1.18 -28.15 6.13
C GLN A 143 0.30 -28.26 5.75
N TYR A 144 1.13 -27.57 6.51
CA TYR A 144 2.59 -27.51 6.41
C TYR A 144 3.21 -27.63 7.82
N GLY A 145 3.12 -28.80 8.45
CA GLY A 145 3.40 -28.98 9.87
C GLY A 145 2.33 -28.31 10.76
N ASP A 146 2.74 -27.45 11.68
CA ASP A 146 1.83 -26.72 12.59
C ASP A 146 1.29 -25.41 11.97
N ILE A 147 1.45 -25.20 10.66
CA ILE A 147 0.86 -24.07 9.93
C ILE A 147 -0.13 -24.59 8.90
N GLY A 148 -1.31 -23.95 8.84
CA GLY A 148 -2.34 -24.18 7.84
C GLY A 148 -2.56 -22.94 6.99
N VAL A 149 -2.80 -23.11 5.69
CA VAL A 149 -3.21 -22.01 4.80
C VAL A 149 -4.50 -22.36 4.07
N SER A 150 -5.41 -21.39 3.98
CA SER A 150 -6.60 -21.48 3.15
C SER A 150 -6.44 -20.56 1.94
N TYR A 151 -6.85 -21.04 0.76
CA TYR A 151 -6.74 -20.30 -0.49
C TYR A 151 -8.10 -19.79 -0.96
N SER A 152 -8.11 -18.57 -1.50
CA SER A 152 -9.19 -18.01 -2.32
C SER A 152 -8.58 -17.51 -3.63
N ASN A 153 -9.16 -17.88 -4.78
CA ASN A 153 -8.62 -17.55 -6.11
C ASN A 153 -7.11 -17.88 -6.27
N ASP A 154 -6.71 -19.06 -5.78
CA ASP A 154 -5.33 -19.57 -5.73
C ASP A 154 -4.32 -18.69 -4.97
N ARG A 155 -4.82 -17.81 -4.09
CA ARG A 155 -4.02 -16.95 -3.20
C ARG A 155 -4.34 -17.22 -1.74
N VAL A 156 -3.32 -17.16 -0.89
CA VAL A 156 -3.48 -17.32 0.55
C VAL A 156 -4.42 -16.23 1.07
N ASN A 157 -5.56 -16.65 1.62
CA ASN A 157 -6.56 -15.78 2.21
C ASN A 157 -6.57 -15.90 3.74
N HIS A 158 -6.11 -17.03 4.28
CA HIS A 158 -5.98 -17.25 5.72
C HIS A 158 -4.66 -17.95 6.02
N VAL A 159 -4.01 -17.54 7.10
CA VAL A 159 -2.84 -18.22 7.69
C VAL A 159 -3.20 -18.58 9.13
N LEU A 160 -3.19 -19.88 9.41
CA LEU A 160 -3.59 -20.43 10.70
C LEU A 160 -2.41 -21.19 11.32
N VAL A 161 -2.33 -21.18 12.65
CA VAL A 161 -1.51 -22.14 13.39
C VAL A 161 -2.39 -23.34 13.70
N THR A 162 -1.97 -24.53 13.28
CA THR A 162 -2.74 -25.78 13.37
C THR A 162 -2.01 -26.77 14.27
N PRO A 163 -2.05 -26.57 15.61
CA PRO A 163 -1.28 -27.39 16.53
C PRO A 163 -1.81 -28.83 16.55
N ASN A 164 -0.92 -29.78 16.81
CA ASN A 164 -1.32 -31.17 16.99
C ASN A 164 -1.70 -31.46 18.45
N ASN A 165 -2.93 -31.93 18.66
CA ASN A 165 -3.40 -32.53 19.92
C ASN A 165 -3.26 -31.63 21.18
N VAL A 166 -3.56 -30.34 21.05
CA VAL A 166 -3.58 -29.42 22.20
C VAL A 166 -4.98 -29.38 22.79
N SER A 167 -5.12 -29.74 24.06
CA SER A 167 -6.42 -29.70 24.74
C SER A 167 -6.82 -28.27 25.10
N ASN A 168 -8.13 -28.03 25.18
CA ASN A 168 -8.72 -26.79 25.65
C ASN A 168 -8.16 -26.37 27.01
N HIS A 169 -8.06 -27.32 27.95
CA HIS A 169 -7.57 -27.06 29.30
C HIS A 169 -6.11 -26.61 29.30
N ALA A 170 -5.23 -27.29 28.54
CA ALA A 170 -3.82 -26.92 28.46
C ALA A 170 -3.65 -25.52 27.83
N PHE A 171 -4.42 -25.21 26.79
CA PHE A 171 -4.37 -23.91 26.15
C PHE A 171 -4.83 -22.78 27.09
N ILE A 172 -5.96 -22.98 27.78
CA ILE A 172 -6.49 -22.02 28.76
C ILE A 172 -5.53 -21.83 29.94
N ALA A 173 -4.85 -22.88 30.39
CA ALA A 173 -3.88 -22.79 31.48
C ALA A 173 -2.70 -21.86 31.15
N VAL A 174 -2.30 -21.77 29.88
CA VAL A 174 -1.20 -20.92 29.42
C VAL A 174 -1.69 -19.51 29.04
N HIS A 175 -2.82 -19.43 28.32
CA HIS A 175 -3.28 -18.17 27.71
C HIS A 175 -4.45 -17.50 28.44
N ASN A 176 -4.90 -18.07 29.56
CA ASN A 176 -6.11 -17.72 30.29
C ASN A 176 -7.40 -18.06 29.52
N ARG A 177 -8.55 -17.79 30.14
CA ARG A 177 -9.86 -17.96 29.52
C ARG A 177 -10.04 -16.97 28.36
N PRO A 178 -10.75 -17.34 27.29
CA PRO A 178 -11.08 -16.41 26.22
C PRO A 178 -12.03 -15.31 26.72
N ASP A 179 -11.99 -14.17 26.04
CA ASP A 179 -12.89 -13.04 26.29
C ASP A 179 -14.32 -13.33 25.80
N ALA A 180 -14.46 -14.12 24.74
CA ALA A 180 -15.75 -14.63 24.27
C ALA A 180 -15.67 -16.12 23.86
N ASP A 181 -16.66 -16.91 24.30
CA ASP A 181 -16.78 -18.33 24.00
C ASP A 181 -18.07 -18.60 23.19
N HIS A 182 -17.91 -19.07 21.94
CA HIS A 182 -19.01 -19.42 21.03
C HIS A 182 -19.14 -20.94 20.83
N GLY A 183 -18.55 -21.75 21.72
CA GLY A 183 -18.59 -23.21 21.70
C GLY A 183 -17.65 -23.87 20.69
N HIS A 184 -17.70 -23.43 19.42
CA HIS A 184 -16.89 -23.99 18.31
C HIS A 184 -15.71 -23.09 17.91
N TYR A 185 -15.68 -21.86 18.42
CA TYR A 185 -14.51 -21.01 18.41
C TYR A 185 -14.56 -20.04 19.59
N TRP A 186 -13.41 -19.47 19.92
CA TRP A 186 -13.22 -18.49 20.98
C TRP A 186 -12.51 -17.24 20.44
N TYR A 187 -12.71 -16.12 21.12
CA TYR A 187 -11.95 -14.89 20.88
C TYR A 187 -11.09 -14.54 22.09
N TYR A 188 -9.83 -14.19 21.82
CA TYR A 188 -8.96 -13.47 22.74
C TYR A 188 -8.74 -12.07 22.16
N ASP A 189 -9.26 -11.08 22.88
CA ASP A 189 -9.35 -9.68 22.46
C ASP A 189 -9.20 -8.72 23.65
N LYS A 190 -8.30 -9.05 24.58
CA LYS A 190 -8.11 -8.30 25.84
C LYS A 190 -7.83 -6.80 25.62
N ASN A 191 -7.28 -6.41 24.47
CA ASN A 191 -7.05 -5.01 24.10
C ASN A 191 -7.62 -4.71 22.71
N ASN A 192 -8.86 -4.22 22.67
CA ASN A 192 -9.57 -3.87 21.44
C ASN A 192 -9.01 -2.65 20.66
N GLN A 193 -7.89 -2.07 21.11
CA GLN A 193 -7.21 -0.96 20.42
C GLN A 193 -5.90 -1.38 19.75
N ASN A 194 -5.53 -2.66 19.81
CA ASN A 194 -4.28 -3.16 19.21
C ASN A 194 -4.41 -3.54 17.72
N GLY A 195 -5.65 -3.52 17.18
CA GLY A 195 -5.94 -3.73 15.77
C GLY A 195 -6.02 -5.19 15.34
N TYR A 196 -6.07 -6.15 16.27
CA TYR A 196 -6.22 -7.57 15.95
C TYR A 196 -6.92 -8.34 17.08
N THR A 197 -7.62 -9.41 16.67
CA THR A 197 -8.23 -10.37 17.58
C THR A 197 -7.67 -11.75 17.29
N ILE A 198 -7.46 -12.58 18.32
CA ILE A 198 -7.10 -13.99 18.11
C ILE A 198 -8.38 -14.83 18.11
N LYS A 199 -8.65 -15.49 16.99
CA LYS A 199 -9.71 -16.49 16.87
C LYS A 199 -9.13 -17.88 17.04
N VAL A 200 -9.65 -18.62 18.02
CA VAL A 200 -9.23 -19.99 18.32
C VAL A 200 -10.36 -20.93 17.95
N TYR A 201 -10.12 -21.84 17.00
CA TYR A 201 -11.10 -22.84 16.58
C TYR A 201 -10.97 -24.09 17.45
N VAL A 202 -12.10 -24.60 17.90
CA VAL A 202 -12.17 -25.66 18.90
C VAL A 202 -13.08 -26.78 18.39
N LYS A 203 -12.63 -28.02 18.59
CA LYS A 203 -13.43 -29.20 18.25
C LYS A 203 -13.09 -30.35 19.19
N ASP A 204 -14.11 -31.04 19.68
CA ASP A 204 -13.98 -32.25 20.51
C ASP A 204 -13.03 -32.06 21.70
N GLY A 205 -13.05 -30.88 22.34
CA GLY A 205 -12.20 -30.55 23.49
C GLY A 205 -10.74 -30.18 23.16
N HIS A 206 -10.42 -29.98 21.88
CA HIS A 206 -9.08 -29.66 21.40
C HIS A 206 -9.05 -28.39 20.54
N ILE A 207 -7.90 -27.72 20.55
CA ILE A 207 -7.58 -26.61 19.66
C ILE A 207 -7.22 -27.19 18.29
N ILE A 208 -7.96 -26.80 17.25
CA ILE A 208 -7.73 -27.29 15.88
C ILE A 208 -7.09 -26.24 14.97
N ALA A 209 -7.26 -24.96 15.28
CA ALA A 209 -6.60 -23.87 14.59
C ALA A 209 -6.60 -22.59 15.45
N ILE A 210 -5.64 -21.71 15.20
CA ILE A 210 -5.53 -20.39 15.81
C ILE A 210 -5.23 -19.39 14.70
N GLU A 211 -5.92 -18.27 14.67
CA GLU A 211 -5.84 -17.27 13.61
C GLU A 211 -5.81 -15.87 14.19
N ASN A 212 -4.91 -15.02 13.69
CA ASN A 212 -4.95 -13.58 13.90
C ASN A 212 -5.91 -12.98 12.86
N ILE A 213 -7.00 -12.35 13.31
CA ILE A 213 -7.99 -11.70 12.42
C ILE A 213 -8.02 -10.19 12.68
N PRO A 214 -8.52 -9.37 11.73
CA PRO A 214 -8.80 -7.98 12.00
C PRO A 214 -9.65 -7.79 13.27
N GLN A 215 -9.37 -6.70 13.98
CA GLN A 215 -10.13 -6.29 15.17
C GLN A 215 -11.63 -6.36 14.91
N ILE A 216 -12.36 -7.04 15.81
CA ILE A 216 -13.82 -7.08 15.84
C ILE A 216 -14.42 -6.05 16.81
#